data_AF-A0A1X7DVW2-F1
#
_entry.id   AF-A0A1X7DVW2-F1
#
_cell.length_a   1.000
_cell.length_b   1.000
_cell.length_c   1.000
_cell.angle_alpha   90.00
_cell.angle_beta   90.00
_cell.angle_gamma   90.00
#
_symmetry.space_group_name_H-M   'P 1'
#
loop_
_entity.id
_entity.type
_entity.pdbx_description
1 polymer ?
#
loop_
_entity_poly.entity_id
_entity_poly.type
_entity_poly.pdbx_seq_one_letter_code
_entity_poly.pdbx_strand_id
1 'polypeptide(L)'
;MLRKAMLAIICTSIAVFNCARAASYIAPTREEAAAVKRFFSQPAKRGIIDLSIPDNEKAYYAILKASGITPASKPSLFEKLADVKRRHLALRMAGRPIEDDSCESTATNQLRHVFEVIGISANSDFSSVNAKALDSIFKGADDYTDTLQVWDEDVNTVLATGSAEFPKEGDGRRIIFDTTGTGEDNSSKNPVNIIGTYSYSQGNTFYGPCRTNLARIHSVPRQMIPGDPTYVKNTVNTEPNGVVVCLNRSNNDGSGGDPCDYGPMYNPHVSNDQTHVLLPVSGEVDYYDELQDGTAWQKGGQDAPVMWVMPRTTGGGCKLYADKNDLTAFWSHFTPANDGKGQRTRLKFSWPMSAPADFGLLCYQIAGPDAVWDFLLSFNVGTQAGNAGNQYTVQAVFTSDSGGSTTPNDVALVYPIQFQYGCVREGTLITMGDGTRKPIEQVKKGDVVLGKGGEQARVASTTIGTDEKFYQIVDSGGNTVSLTPAHPVPTRRGMLQAKDVRSGDTVFTSDGGKSTVVANKASSSASSVRVYNLALETMHGRPFAHPQDAVFYAGGVMVGDNKMQGILSRKALSEIERGRVAESGRSTN
;
A
#
# COMPACT_ATOMS: atom_id res chain seq x y z
N MET A 1 -56.68 39.45 -23.89
CA MET A 1 -57.65 38.38 -23.54
C MET A 1 -57.18 37.07 -24.17
N LEU A 2 -57.30 35.95 -23.46
CA LEU A 2 -56.95 34.57 -23.85
C LEU A 2 -55.64 34.34 -24.65
N ARG A 3 -54.64 33.74 -23.98
CA ARG A 3 -54.18 32.37 -24.29
C ARG A 3 -53.20 31.83 -23.24
N LYS A 4 -53.23 30.50 -23.05
CA LYS A 4 -52.38 29.66 -22.17
C LYS A 4 -52.68 29.70 -20.66
N ALA A 5 -53.74 29.00 -20.26
CA ALA A 5 -53.91 28.42 -18.94
C ALA A 5 -54.39 26.96 -19.08
N MET A 6 -53.59 26.01 -18.57
CA MET A 6 -53.68 24.53 -18.47
C MET A 6 -52.21 24.05 -18.47
N LEU A 7 -51.66 23.12 -17.68
CA LEU A 7 -52.00 22.34 -16.45
C LEU A 7 -50.61 21.92 -15.86
N ALA A 8 -50.35 21.46 -14.62
CA ALA A 8 -51.19 21.14 -13.46
C ALA A 8 -50.38 21.27 -12.12
N ILE A 9 -51.11 21.41 -11.01
CA ILE A 9 -50.93 20.89 -9.63
C ILE A 9 -49.58 20.22 -9.20
N ILE A 10 -49.14 20.55 -7.98
CA ILE A 10 -48.08 19.96 -7.10
C ILE A 10 -46.61 20.35 -7.38
N CYS A 11 -46.07 21.25 -6.54
CA CYS A 11 -44.77 21.08 -5.86
C CYS A 11 -44.53 22.18 -4.80
N THR A 12 -45.20 22.06 -3.65
CA THR A 12 -44.68 22.63 -2.39
C THR A 12 -43.62 21.71 -1.81
N SER A 13 -42.60 22.28 -1.14
CA SER A 13 -41.46 21.61 -0.49
C SER A 13 -40.57 20.73 -1.38
N ILE A 14 -39.38 21.23 -1.71
CA ILE A 14 -38.05 20.68 -1.36
C ILE A 14 -36.99 21.52 -2.11
N ALA A 15 -36.27 22.35 -1.36
CA ALA A 15 -35.08 23.06 -1.81
C ALA A 15 -34.08 23.20 -0.64
N VAL A 16 -33.88 22.10 0.09
CA VAL A 16 -32.73 21.90 0.98
C VAL A 16 -31.91 20.79 0.34
N PHE A 17 -31.19 21.14 -0.74
CA PHE A 17 -30.28 20.20 -1.40
C PHE A 17 -28.97 20.11 -0.64
N ASN A 18 -28.44 18.90 -0.53
CA ASN A 18 -27.28 18.54 0.27
C ASN A 18 -26.05 19.42 0.00
N CYS A 19 -25.74 20.30 0.94
CA CYS A 19 -24.37 20.78 1.11
C CYS A 19 -23.66 19.74 1.99
N ALA A 20 -22.84 18.88 1.38
CA ALA A 20 -21.87 18.10 2.13
C ALA A 20 -20.99 19.09 2.90
N ARG A 21 -21.06 19.09 4.24
CA ARG A 21 -20.20 19.94 5.06
C ARG A 21 -18.75 19.51 4.84
N ALA A 22 -18.04 20.25 3.99
CA ALA A 22 -16.59 20.37 4.12
C ALA A 22 -16.28 20.71 5.58
N ALA A 23 -15.21 20.12 6.13
CA ALA A 23 -14.74 20.52 7.45
C ALA A 23 -14.45 22.02 7.39
N SER A 24 -15.22 22.82 8.12
CA SER A 24 -15.08 24.27 8.07
C SER A 24 -13.76 24.64 8.73
N TYR A 25 -12.78 25.09 7.94
CA TYR A 25 -11.50 25.58 8.43
C TYR A 25 -11.71 26.61 9.56
N ILE A 26 -10.96 26.44 10.65
CA ILE A 26 -10.99 27.36 11.80
C ILE A 26 -9.57 27.88 12.01
N ALA A 27 -9.33 29.12 11.57
CA ALA A 27 -8.01 29.74 11.68
C ALA A 27 -7.46 29.70 13.12
N PRO A 28 -6.21 29.24 13.32
CA PRO A 28 -5.54 29.34 14.61
C PRO A 28 -5.42 30.78 15.09
N THR A 29 -5.58 31.01 16.39
CA THR A 29 -5.18 32.26 17.04
C THR A 29 -3.65 32.41 17.00
N ARG A 30 -3.13 33.64 17.16
CA ARG A 30 -1.68 33.88 17.21
C ARG A 30 -0.96 33.04 18.28
N GLU A 31 -1.61 32.75 19.41
CA GLU A 31 -1.02 31.95 20.47
C GLU A 31 -1.01 30.45 20.13
N GLU A 32 -2.07 29.96 19.48
CA GLU A 32 -2.16 28.60 18.93
C GLU A 32 -1.11 28.39 17.82
N ALA A 33 -1.01 29.32 16.85
CA ALA A 33 0.02 29.28 15.81
C ALA A 33 1.45 29.32 16.41
N ALA A 34 1.70 30.17 17.41
CA ALA A 34 2.99 30.20 18.10
C ALA A 34 3.31 28.88 18.84
N ALA A 35 2.30 28.19 19.38
CA ALA A 35 2.48 26.86 19.98
C ALA A 35 2.82 25.82 18.89
N VAL A 36 2.11 25.82 17.75
CA VAL A 36 2.40 24.97 16.59
C VAL A 36 3.82 25.22 16.06
N LYS A 37 4.23 26.48 15.90
CA LYS A 37 5.61 26.85 15.51
C LYS A 37 6.66 26.27 16.47
N ARG A 38 6.48 26.43 17.80
CA ARG A 38 7.38 25.84 18.81
C ARG A 38 7.40 24.32 18.76
N PHE A 39 6.24 23.71 18.52
CA PHE A 39 6.07 22.27 18.46
C PHE A 39 6.82 21.67 17.26
N PHE A 40 6.75 22.30 16.09
CA PHE A 40 7.44 21.87 14.87
C PHE A 40 8.89 22.36 14.74
N SER A 41 9.32 23.37 15.51
CA SER A 41 10.72 23.81 15.55
C SER A 41 11.67 22.88 16.32
N GLN A 42 11.12 21.89 17.05
CA GLN A 42 11.93 20.87 17.73
C GLN A 42 12.57 19.93 16.70
N PRO A 43 13.81 19.46 16.91
CA PRO A 43 14.52 18.62 15.94
C PRO A 43 13.68 17.39 15.57
N ALA A 44 13.45 17.23 14.26
CA ALA A 44 12.43 16.37 13.72
C ALA A 44 12.59 14.91 14.12
N LYS A 45 11.59 14.41 14.85
CA LYS A 45 11.26 12.99 14.95
C LYS A 45 9.75 12.83 14.77
N ARG A 46 9.37 11.93 13.86
CA ARG A 46 8.07 11.26 13.91
C ARG A 46 7.96 10.59 15.27
N GLY A 47 6.88 10.83 16.00
CA GLY A 47 6.80 10.38 17.39
C GLY A 47 5.53 10.79 18.13
N ILE A 48 5.39 10.27 19.35
CA ILE A 48 4.24 10.49 20.23
C ILE A 48 4.14 11.95 20.68
N ILE A 49 2.91 12.47 20.69
CA ILE A 49 2.62 13.81 21.19
C ILE A 49 2.38 13.71 22.70
N ASP A 50 3.37 14.15 23.50
CA ASP A 50 3.21 14.21 24.96
C ASP A 50 2.19 15.31 25.36
N LEU A 51 0.91 14.94 25.45
CA LEU A 51 -0.20 15.77 25.94
C LEU A 51 -0.07 16.22 27.42
N SER A 52 0.92 15.74 28.19
CA SER A 52 1.21 16.29 29.52
C SER A 52 2.01 17.61 29.46
N ILE A 53 2.59 17.95 28.30
CA ILE A 53 3.22 19.24 28.04
C ILE A 53 2.16 20.22 27.52
N PRO A 54 1.88 21.35 28.21
CA PRO A 54 0.81 22.28 27.81
C PRO A 54 0.96 22.86 26.39
N ASP A 55 2.20 23.12 25.96
CA ASP A 55 2.49 23.60 24.60
C ASP A 55 2.18 22.54 23.53
N ASN A 56 2.45 21.26 23.80
CA ASN A 56 2.15 20.16 22.88
C ASN A 56 0.63 19.94 22.77
N GLU A 57 -0.09 19.98 23.89
CA GLU A 57 -1.55 19.91 23.91
C GLU A 57 -2.17 21.08 23.15
N LYS A 58 -1.73 22.32 23.40
CA LYS A 58 -2.21 23.50 22.68
C LYS A 58 -1.94 23.41 21.18
N ALA A 59 -0.74 23.00 20.78
CA ALA A 59 -0.38 22.81 19.38
C ALA A 59 -1.25 21.73 18.71
N TYR A 60 -1.40 20.56 19.33
CA TYR A 60 -2.17 19.46 18.75
C TYR A 60 -3.67 19.79 18.64
N TYR A 61 -4.27 20.41 19.66
CA TYR A 61 -5.67 20.83 19.59
C TYR A 61 -5.89 21.98 18.59
N ALA A 62 -4.89 22.84 18.36
CA ALA A 62 -4.94 23.83 17.29
C ALA A 62 -4.93 23.19 15.90
N ILE A 63 -4.12 22.15 15.68
CA ILE A 63 -4.08 21.38 14.43
C ILE A 63 -5.46 20.73 14.19
N LEU A 64 -5.99 19.98 15.16
CA LEU A 64 -7.33 19.38 15.07
C LEU A 64 -8.41 20.42 14.74
N LYS A 65 -8.44 21.53 15.50
CA LYS A 65 -9.38 22.64 15.32
C LYS A 65 -9.31 23.25 13.92
N ALA A 66 -8.11 23.47 13.39
CA ALA A 66 -7.92 24.00 12.04
C ALA A 66 -8.47 23.04 10.97
N SER A 67 -8.36 21.73 11.18
CA SER A 67 -9.02 20.69 10.36
C SER A 67 -10.51 20.46 10.69
N GLY A 68 -11.17 21.36 11.44
CA GLY A 68 -12.60 21.27 11.79
C GLY A 68 -12.95 20.28 12.92
N ILE A 69 -11.93 19.69 13.55
CA ILE A 69 -12.07 18.66 14.58
C ILE A 69 -12.04 19.32 15.97
N THR A 70 -13.17 19.24 16.67
CA THR A 70 -13.42 19.96 17.93
C THR A 70 -14.14 19.04 18.92
N PRO A 71 -14.17 19.35 20.23
CA PRO A 71 -14.94 18.57 21.21
C PRO A 71 -16.43 18.44 20.84
N ALA A 72 -16.99 19.41 20.12
CA ALA A 72 -18.37 19.38 19.65
C ALA A 72 -18.57 18.51 18.40
N SER A 73 -17.59 18.43 17.50
CA SER A 73 -17.67 17.59 16.29
C SER A 73 -17.19 16.14 16.52
N LYS A 74 -16.33 15.89 17.51
CA LYS A 74 -15.77 14.56 17.83
C LYS A 74 -15.62 14.30 19.34
N PRO A 75 -16.71 14.26 20.13
CA PRO A 75 -16.63 14.08 21.59
C PRO A 75 -15.85 12.82 22.00
N SER A 76 -16.06 11.68 21.33
CA SER A 76 -15.36 10.42 21.60
C SER A 76 -13.84 10.49 21.42
N LEU A 77 -13.35 11.27 20.46
CA LEU A 77 -11.91 11.50 20.28
C LEU A 77 -11.36 12.30 21.47
N PHE A 78 -12.02 13.39 21.86
CA PHE A 78 -11.55 14.22 22.96
C PHE A 78 -11.64 13.51 24.34
N GLU A 79 -12.56 12.57 24.52
CA GLU A 79 -12.58 11.65 25.66
C GLU A 79 -11.33 10.74 25.66
N LYS A 80 -11.03 10.08 24.53
CA LYS A 80 -9.81 9.26 24.37
C LYS A 80 -8.53 10.08 24.60
N LEU A 81 -8.47 11.31 24.10
CA LEU A 81 -7.33 12.22 24.29
C LEU A 81 -7.18 12.68 25.75
N ALA A 82 -8.28 12.88 26.49
CA ALA A 82 -8.25 13.12 27.92
C ALA A 82 -7.67 11.92 28.70
N ASP A 83 -8.00 10.69 28.30
CA ASP A 83 -7.39 9.48 28.86
C ASP A 83 -5.90 9.36 28.54
N VAL A 84 -5.50 9.62 27.29
CA VAL A 84 -4.08 9.68 26.90
C VAL A 84 -3.32 10.68 27.77
N LYS A 85 -3.85 11.90 27.92
CA LYS A 85 -3.26 12.94 28.78
C LYS A 85 -3.12 12.49 30.25
N ARG A 86 -4.15 11.84 30.81
CA ARG A 86 -4.08 11.26 32.17
C ARG A 86 -2.95 10.24 32.29
N ARG A 87 -2.78 9.35 31.30
CA ARG A 87 -1.71 8.34 31.28
C ARG A 87 -0.32 8.98 31.14
N HIS A 88 -0.15 9.94 30.23
CA HIS A 88 1.12 10.66 30.04
C HIS A 88 1.54 11.41 31.30
N LEU A 89 0.61 12.10 31.97
CA LEU A 89 0.88 12.77 33.23
C LEU A 89 1.31 11.79 34.33
N ALA A 90 0.65 10.63 34.44
CA ALA A 90 1.02 9.59 35.41
C ALA A 90 2.41 9.00 35.15
N LEU A 91 2.77 8.72 33.89
CA LEU A 91 4.10 8.25 33.50
C LEU A 91 5.18 9.30 33.84
N ARG A 92 4.94 10.56 33.48
CA ARG A 92 5.82 11.69 33.78
C ARG A 92 6.04 11.89 35.28
N MET A 93 4.97 11.83 36.08
CA MET A 93 5.05 11.91 37.54
C MET A 93 5.82 10.73 38.16
N ALA A 94 5.77 9.55 37.52
CA ALA A 94 6.54 8.38 37.91
C ALA A 94 7.98 8.37 37.38
N GLY A 95 8.43 9.41 36.66
CA GLY A 95 9.74 9.46 36.03
C GLY A 95 9.94 8.43 34.90
N ARG A 96 8.85 7.88 34.37
CA ARG A 96 8.87 6.89 33.29
C ARG A 96 8.77 7.56 31.91
N PRO A 97 9.47 7.07 30.89
CA PRO A 97 9.26 7.54 29.52
C PRO A 97 7.84 7.22 29.05
N ILE A 98 7.35 8.01 28.10
CA ILE A 98 6.20 7.65 27.27
C ILE A 98 6.78 6.79 26.13
N GLU A 99 6.29 5.56 25.99
CA GLU A 99 6.73 4.63 24.95
C GLU A 99 6.21 5.11 23.58
N ASP A 100 7.08 5.15 22.58
CA ASP A 100 6.79 5.68 21.23
C ASP A 100 6.38 4.58 20.22
N ASP A 101 6.04 3.40 20.75
CA ASP A 101 5.81 2.17 19.99
C ASP A 101 4.70 2.32 18.94
N SER A 102 3.72 3.20 19.18
CA SER A 102 2.65 3.52 18.25
C SER A 102 3.06 4.43 17.08
N CYS A 103 4.10 5.27 17.24
CA CYS A 103 4.45 6.28 16.23
C CYS A 103 5.77 6.01 15.51
N GLU A 104 6.77 5.39 16.17
CA GLU A 104 8.02 4.94 15.51
C GLU A 104 7.83 3.69 14.62
N SER A 105 6.58 3.27 14.39
CA SER A 105 6.19 2.14 13.53
C SER A 105 6.80 0.81 13.99
N THR A 106 6.49 0.40 15.22
CA THR A 106 6.90 -0.93 15.72
C THR A 106 6.38 -2.03 14.79
N ALA A 107 7.29 -2.96 14.48
CA ALA A 107 7.09 -3.94 13.42
C ALA A 107 6.27 -5.14 13.92
N THR A 108 4.95 -5.15 13.69
CA THR A 108 4.15 -6.35 13.89
C THR A 108 4.39 -7.31 12.74
N ASN A 109 5.23 -8.32 12.94
CA ASN A 109 5.69 -9.25 11.90
C ASN A 109 6.32 -8.53 10.68
N GLN A 110 7.16 -7.52 10.93
CA GLN A 110 7.81 -6.66 9.91
C GLN A 110 6.91 -5.64 9.18
N LEU A 111 5.58 -5.82 9.17
CA LEU A 111 4.65 -4.78 8.69
C LEU A 111 4.59 -3.63 9.71
N ARG A 112 4.65 -2.41 9.18
CA ARG A 112 4.74 -1.14 9.90
C ARG A 112 3.61 -0.20 9.46
N HIS A 113 3.19 0.69 10.35
CA HIS A 113 2.26 1.77 10.02
C HIS A 113 2.94 2.78 9.09
N VAL A 114 2.41 2.93 7.87
CA VAL A 114 2.89 3.95 6.91
C VAL A 114 1.99 5.16 7.02
N PHE A 115 2.59 6.33 7.20
CA PHE A 115 1.90 7.62 7.18
C PHE A 115 2.85 8.63 6.55
N GLU A 116 2.63 8.94 5.27
CA GLU A 116 3.58 9.65 4.40
C GLU A 116 2.85 10.65 3.50
N VAL A 117 3.56 11.71 3.07
CA VAL A 117 3.11 12.56 1.97
C VAL A 117 3.40 11.83 0.65
N ILE A 118 2.38 11.76 -0.21
CA ILE A 118 2.42 11.02 -1.48
C ILE A 118 2.10 11.91 -2.69
N GLY A 119 2.19 13.22 -2.51
CA GLY A 119 2.19 14.19 -3.60
C GLY A 119 1.79 15.59 -3.19
N ILE A 120 2.25 16.55 -3.96
CA ILE A 120 2.09 17.98 -3.83
C ILE A 120 1.53 18.53 -5.15
N SER A 121 0.42 19.25 -5.05
CA SER A 121 -0.19 19.97 -6.17
C SER A 121 0.02 21.46 -5.97
N ALA A 122 0.74 22.11 -6.88
CA ALA A 122 1.09 23.52 -6.79
C ALA A 122 0.95 24.24 -8.14
N ASN A 123 0.63 25.54 -8.10
CA ASN A 123 0.67 26.38 -9.28
C ASN A 123 2.11 26.89 -9.55
N SER A 124 2.35 27.42 -10.76
CA SER A 124 3.70 27.73 -11.26
C SER A 124 4.46 28.82 -10.49
N ASP A 125 3.77 29.61 -9.65
CA ASP A 125 4.39 30.64 -8.80
C ASP A 125 4.30 30.30 -7.30
N PHE A 126 3.91 29.07 -6.97
CA PHE A 126 3.81 28.53 -5.61
C PHE A 126 2.88 29.30 -4.65
N SER A 127 1.98 30.13 -5.18
CA SER A 127 0.98 30.87 -4.41
C SER A 127 -0.17 29.99 -3.92
N SER A 128 -0.43 28.85 -4.57
CA SER A 128 -1.38 27.84 -4.10
C SER A 128 -0.68 26.48 -4.03
N VAL A 129 -0.74 25.82 -2.88
CA VAL A 129 -0.12 24.52 -2.63
C VAL A 129 -1.09 23.65 -1.83
N ASN A 130 -1.31 22.42 -2.32
CA ASN A 130 -2.08 21.37 -1.65
C ASN A 130 -1.22 20.11 -1.55
N ALA A 131 -1.49 19.25 -0.57
CA ALA A 131 -0.77 18.00 -0.35
C ALA A 131 -1.73 16.81 -0.29
N LYS A 132 -1.23 15.61 -0.60
CA LYS A 132 -1.89 14.31 -0.37
C LYS A 132 -1.07 13.47 0.60
N ALA A 133 -1.75 12.78 1.51
CA ALA A 133 -1.15 11.80 2.40
C ALA A 133 -1.76 10.42 2.18
N LEU A 134 -0.95 9.40 2.47
CA LEU A 134 -1.32 8.00 2.57
C LEU A 134 -1.16 7.56 4.02
N ASP A 135 -2.22 7.02 4.60
CA ASP A 135 -2.15 6.17 5.79
C ASP A 135 -2.40 4.70 5.40
N SER A 136 -1.58 3.78 5.89
CA SER A 136 -1.75 2.34 5.74
C SER A 136 -1.51 1.62 7.07
N ILE A 137 -2.60 1.20 7.73
CA ILE A 137 -2.60 0.56 9.07
C ILE A 137 -2.65 -0.97 8.94
N PHE A 138 -1.73 -1.68 9.58
CA PHE A 138 -1.74 -3.15 9.57
C PHE A 138 -2.99 -3.70 10.26
N LYS A 139 -3.73 -4.56 9.53
CA LYS A 139 -5.08 -5.07 9.81
C LYS A 139 -6.21 -4.05 9.78
N GLY A 140 -5.92 -2.77 9.56
CA GLY A 140 -6.90 -1.68 9.55
C GLY A 140 -7.16 -1.11 10.95
N ALA A 141 -8.19 -0.28 11.07
CA ALA A 141 -8.57 0.37 12.33
C ALA A 141 -10.08 0.26 12.56
N ASP A 142 -10.50 0.46 13.81
CA ASP A 142 -11.91 0.56 14.25
C ASP A 142 -12.35 2.01 14.52
N ASP A 143 -11.39 2.94 14.58
CA ASP A 143 -11.56 4.40 14.59
C ASP A 143 -10.25 5.02 14.10
N TYR A 144 -10.27 6.11 13.33
CA TYR A 144 -9.08 6.89 12.96
C TYR A 144 -9.39 8.38 12.85
N THR A 145 -8.39 9.21 13.12
CA THR A 145 -8.42 10.65 12.95
C THR A 145 -7.03 11.12 12.59
N ASP A 146 -6.91 11.52 11.32
CA ASP A 146 -5.67 11.97 10.70
C ASP A 146 -5.85 13.39 10.18
N THR A 147 -4.80 14.18 10.21
CA THR A 147 -4.77 15.56 9.70
C THR A 147 -3.56 15.75 8.80
N LEU A 148 -3.74 16.48 7.70
CA LEU A 148 -2.67 16.95 6.83
C LEU A 148 -2.82 18.46 6.68
N GLN A 149 -1.72 19.21 6.85
CA GLN A 149 -1.75 20.67 6.74
C GLN A 149 -0.51 21.20 6.03
N VAL A 150 -0.74 22.18 5.15
CA VAL A 150 0.30 22.98 4.51
C VAL A 150 0.34 24.34 5.22
N TRP A 151 1.51 24.73 5.70
CA TRP A 151 1.76 25.99 6.40
C TRP A 151 2.77 26.85 5.63
N ASP A 152 2.74 28.16 5.85
CA ASP A 152 3.79 29.06 5.39
C ASP A 152 5.18 28.71 5.97
N GLU A 153 6.23 29.33 5.44
CA GLU A 153 7.62 29.06 5.84
C GLU A 153 7.86 29.18 7.35
N ASP A 154 7.21 30.16 7.96
CA ASP A 154 7.33 30.50 9.36
C ASP A 154 6.38 29.73 10.28
N VAL A 155 5.45 28.92 9.76
CA VAL A 155 4.41 28.23 10.55
C VAL A 155 3.53 29.21 11.35
N ASN A 156 3.18 30.34 10.73
CA ASN A 156 2.23 31.33 11.22
C ASN A 156 0.80 31.08 10.69
N THR A 157 0.69 30.67 9.42
CA THR A 157 -0.57 30.62 8.66
C THR A 157 -0.78 29.25 8.02
N VAL A 158 -2.01 28.72 8.13
CA VAL A 158 -2.45 27.52 7.41
C VAL A 158 -2.86 27.91 5.99
N LEU A 159 -2.22 27.32 5.00
CA LEU A 159 -2.47 27.53 3.57
C LEU A 159 -3.51 26.53 3.04
N ALA A 160 -3.38 25.26 3.45
CA ALA A 160 -4.34 24.21 3.12
C ALA A 160 -4.46 23.20 4.26
N THR A 161 -5.64 22.59 4.43
CA THR A 161 -5.89 21.57 5.46
C THR A 161 -6.81 20.47 4.95
N GLY A 162 -6.62 19.27 5.46
CA GLY A 162 -7.49 18.11 5.25
C GLY A 162 -7.49 17.20 6.47
N SER A 163 -8.55 16.41 6.62
CA SER A 163 -8.64 15.33 7.61
C SER A 163 -9.17 14.05 6.98
N ALA A 164 -8.76 12.92 7.53
CA ALA A 164 -9.38 11.63 7.31
C ALA A 164 -9.94 11.10 8.63
N GLU A 165 -11.19 10.63 8.61
CA GLU A 165 -11.94 10.26 9.82
C GLU A 165 -12.82 9.01 9.57
N PHE A 166 -13.06 8.24 10.63
CA PHE A 166 -13.72 6.94 10.57
C PHE A 166 -15.22 6.94 10.23
N PRO A 167 -15.69 5.93 9.47
CA PRO A 167 -15.12 5.43 8.23
C PRO A 167 -16.00 5.99 7.08
N LYS A 168 -15.50 6.96 6.31
CA LYS A 168 -16.24 7.43 5.12
C LYS A 168 -16.19 6.43 3.97
N GLU A 169 -15.09 5.67 3.83
CA GLU A 169 -14.96 4.54 2.91
C GLU A 169 -13.95 3.52 3.51
N GLY A 170 -14.17 2.21 3.35
CA GLY A 170 -13.17 1.17 3.66
C GLY A 170 -13.05 0.70 5.12
N ASP A 171 -11.94 0.02 5.43
CA ASP A 171 -11.66 -0.71 6.68
C ASP A 171 -10.42 -0.18 7.43
N GLY A 172 -9.94 1.01 7.06
CA GLY A 172 -8.74 1.64 7.63
C GLY A 172 -7.41 0.97 7.24
N ARG A 173 -7.38 -0.08 6.39
CA ARG A 173 -6.10 -0.68 5.93
C ARG A 173 -5.32 0.24 5.00
N ARG A 174 -6.01 1.18 4.35
CA ARG A 174 -5.47 2.09 3.36
C ARG A 174 -6.38 3.30 3.21
N ILE A 175 -5.84 4.50 3.40
CA ILE A 175 -6.55 5.77 3.39
C ILE A 175 -5.70 6.74 2.57
N ILE A 176 -6.22 7.29 1.48
CA ILE A 176 -5.58 8.43 0.79
C ILE A 176 -6.50 9.63 0.93
N PHE A 177 -5.95 10.75 1.37
CA PHE A 177 -6.69 12.00 1.56
C PHE A 177 -5.83 13.20 1.17
N ASP A 178 -6.49 14.25 0.68
CA ASP A 178 -5.90 15.53 0.32
C ASP A 178 -6.23 16.64 1.31
N THR A 179 -5.37 17.65 1.34
CA THR A 179 -5.77 18.97 1.80
C THR A 179 -6.75 19.58 0.80
N THR A 180 -7.89 20.05 1.28
CA THR A 180 -8.80 20.84 0.46
C THR A 180 -8.52 22.33 0.70
N GLY A 181 -8.31 23.08 -0.39
CA GLY A 181 -7.93 24.51 -0.34
C GLY A 181 -8.96 25.36 0.40
N THR A 182 -8.70 25.59 1.69
CA THR A 182 -9.59 26.26 2.64
C THR A 182 -8.86 27.20 3.59
N GLY A 183 -7.52 27.30 3.48
CA GLY A 183 -6.69 28.29 4.17
C GLY A 183 -6.42 29.54 3.32
N GLU A 184 -5.31 30.22 3.59
CA GLU A 184 -4.88 31.42 2.85
C GLU A 184 -3.94 31.10 1.67
N ASP A 185 -3.86 31.99 0.68
CA ASP A 185 -2.84 31.90 -0.37
C ASP A 185 -1.43 32.09 0.20
N ASN A 186 -0.43 31.40 -0.36
CA ASN A 186 0.98 31.61 -0.08
C ASN A 186 1.48 32.93 -0.70
N SER A 187 1.02 34.05 -0.14
CA SER A 187 1.34 35.40 -0.59
C SER A 187 2.85 35.70 -0.60
N SER A 188 3.61 35.06 0.31
CA SER A 188 5.07 35.16 0.37
C SER A 188 5.77 34.49 -0.81
N LYS A 189 5.16 33.44 -1.37
CA LYS A 189 5.77 32.51 -2.34
C LYS A 189 7.05 31.84 -1.83
N ASN A 190 7.27 31.82 -0.52
CA ASN A 190 8.38 31.14 0.13
C ASN A 190 8.13 29.62 0.25
N PRO A 191 9.12 28.82 0.68
CA PRO A 191 8.92 27.41 1.00
C PRO A 191 7.77 27.17 1.98
N VAL A 192 7.03 26.09 1.81
CA VAL A 192 5.94 25.68 2.71
C VAL A 192 6.34 24.50 3.58
N ASN A 193 5.74 24.39 4.76
CA ASN A 193 5.92 23.25 5.66
C ASN A 193 4.69 22.33 5.58
N ILE A 194 4.90 21.04 5.31
CA ILE A 194 3.84 20.03 5.32
C ILE A 194 3.94 19.23 6.62
N ILE A 195 2.90 19.32 7.43
CA ILE A 195 2.81 18.63 8.71
C ILE A 195 1.65 17.62 8.69
N GLY A 196 1.79 16.56 9.46
CA GLY A 196 0.71 15.61 9.66
C GLY A 196 0.61 15.10 11.09
N THR A 197 -0.59 14.72 11.47
CA THR A 197 -0.85 14.00 12.73
C THR A 197 -1.81 12.86 12.46
N TYR A 198 -1.72 11.80 13.26
CA TYR A 198 -2.58 10.63 13.14
C TYR A 198 -2.86 10.02 14.51
N SER A 199 -4.00 9.35 14.61
CA SER A 199 -4.41 8.58 15.79
C SER A 199 -5.47 7.57 15.40
N TYR A 200 -5.42 6.37 15.95
CA TYR A 200 -6.36 5.31 15.59
C TYR A 200 -6.67 4.36 16.76
N SER A 201 -7.78 3.65 16.66
CA SER A 201 -8.16 2.58 17.57
C SER A 201 -8.09 1.23 16.85
N GLN A 202 -7.58 0.19 17.50
CA GLN A 202 -7.67 -1.19 17.04
C GLN A 202 -7.99 -2.09 18.24
N GLY A 203 -9.14 -2.76 18.20
CA GLY A 203 -9.77 -3.38 19.35
C GLY A 203 -9.98 -2.37 20.48
N ASN A 204 -9.54 -2.73 21.69
CA ASN A 204 -9.64 -1.87 22.87
C ASN A 204 -8.43 -0.92 23.05
N THR A 205 -7.51 -0.87 22.07
CA THR A 205 -6.27 -0.07 22.17
C THR A 205 -6.38 1.19 21.32
N PHE A 206 -6.02 2.33 21.91
CA PHE A 206 -5.86 3.61 21.20
C PHE A 206 -4.37 3.91 20.99
N TYR A 207 -3.99 4.23 19.76
CA TYR A 207 -2.65 4.48 19.29
C TYR A 207 -2.46 5.97 18.98
N GLY A 208 -1.33 6.53 19.39
CA GLY A 208 -1.06 7.97 19.28
C GLY A 208 -1.68 8.81 20.42
N PRO A 209 -1.88 10.13 20.21
CA PRO A 209 -1.71 10.83 18.94
C PRO A 209 -0.23 11.02 18.57
N CYS A 210 0.06 10.91 17.28
CA CYS A 210 1.40 10.97 16.71
C CYS A 210 1.56 12.22 15.85
N ARG A 211 2.78 12.77 15.77
CA ARG A 211 3.15 13.85 14.84
C ARG A 211 4.16 13.38 13.80
N THR A 212 4.17 14.06 12.66
CA THR A 212 5.24 13.96 11.66
C THR A 212 5.44 15.28 10.92
N ASN A 213 6.71 15.57 10.59
CA ASN A 213 7.11 16.65 9.69
C ASN A 213 7.34 15.96 8.34
N LEU A 214 6.43 16.15 7.38
CA LEU A 214 6.38 15.35 6.15
C LEU A 214 7.27 15.90 5.04
N ALA A 215 7.35 17.23 4.93
CA ALA A 215 8.25 17.90 4.00
C ALA A 215 8.41 19.39 4.35
N ARG A 216 9.51 20.01 3.92
CA ARG A 216 9.58 21.47 3.69
C ARG A 216 10.02 21.70 2.25
N ILE A 217 9.15 22.30 1.43
CA ILE A 217 9.29 22.27 -0.03
C ILE A 217 8.99 23.61 -0.70
N HIS A 218 9.63 23.81 -1.85
CA HIS A 218 9.48 24.97 -2.72
C HIS A 218 9.77 24.53 -4.15
N SER A 219 8.88 24.83 -5.10
CA SER A 219 8.88 24.23 -6.44
C SER A 219 8.56 22.72 -6.46
N VAL A 220 8.44 22.18 -7.67
CA VAL A 220 8.11 20.79 -8.01
C VAL A 220 9.04 20.30 -9.14
N PRO A 221 9.18 18.99 -9.35
CA PRO A 221 9.89 18.45 -10.50
C PRO A 221 9.39 19.01 -11.84
N ARG A 222 10.30 19.19 -12.80
CA ARG A 222 9.98 19.60 -14.18
C ARG A 222 9.45 18.42 -15.00
N GLN A 223 10.04 17.24 -14.79
CA GLN A 223 9.61 15.99 -15.40
C GLN A 223 10.08 14.82 -14.54
N MET A 224 9.27 13.77 -14.48
CA MET A 224 9.62 12.52 -13.82
C MET A 224 9.40 11.36 -14.80
N ILE A 225 10.36 10.44 -14.85
CA ILE A 225 10.37 9.30 -15.77
C ILE A 225 10.55 8.03 -14.92
N PRO A 226 9.49 7.27 -14.67
CA PRO A 226 9.60 5.99 -13.99
C PRO A 226 10.34 4.97 -14.88
N GLY A 227 11.30 4.27 -14.28
CA GLY A 227 11.87 3.04 -14.81
C GLY A 227 11.23 1.84 -14.09
N ASP A 228 12.06 0.91 -13.63
CA ASP A 228 11.61 -0.27 -12.88
C ASP A 228 10.88 0.11 -11.57
N PRO A 229 9.84 -0.64 -11.14
CA PRO A 229 9.31 -1.84 -11.78
C PRO A 229 8.40 -1.55 -12.99
N THR A 230 8.65 -2.25 -14.10
CA THR A 230 7.85 -2.22 -15.33
C THR A 230 7.42 -3.62 -15.76
N TYR A 231 6.49 -3.71 -16.70
CA TYR A 231 6.22 -4.97 -17.40
C TYR A 231 7.39 -5.28 -18.35
N VAL A 232 8.06 -6.40 -18.12
CA VAL A 232 9.21 -6.88 -18.90
C VAL A 232 8.81 -8.06 -19.79
N LYS A 233 7.91 -8.91 -19.30
CA LYS A 233 7.47 -10.16 -19.98
C LYS A 233 5.95 -10.25 -20.07
N ASN A 234 5.24 -9.64 -19.12
CA ASN A 234 3.78 -9.51 -19.11
C ASN A 234 3.34 -8.19 -19.76
N THR A 235 2.05 -7.87 -19.64
CA THR A 235 1.42 -6.61 -20.01
C THR A 235 0.23 -6.35 -19.08
N VAL A 236 -0.27 -5.11 -19.02
CA VAL A 236 -1.55 -4.76 -18.35
C VAL A 236 -2.73 -5.63 -18.82
N ASN A 237 -2.70 -6.17 -20.05
CA ASN A 237 -3.76 -7.04 -20.56
C ASN A 237 -3.63 -8.50 -20.10
N THR A 238 -2.41 -8.98 -19.83
CA THR A 238 -2.16 -10.37 -19.40
C THR A 238 -2.16 -10.50 -17.89
N GLU A 239 -1.61 -9.51 -17.18
CA GLU A 239 -1.58 -9.41 -15.72
C GLU A 239 -2.06 -8.01 -15.28
N PRO A 240 -3.39 -7.75 -15.26
CA PRO A 240 -3.96 -6.42 -14.98
C PRO A 240 -3.78 -5.94 -13.54
N ASN A 241 -3.23 -6.79 -12.66
CA ASN A 241 -3.08 -6.54 -11.24
C ASN A 241 -1.71 -5.92 -10.87
N GLY A 242 -0.74 -5.90 -11.78
CA GLY A 242 0.60 -5.40 -11.52
C GLY A 242 1.73 -6.23 -12.12
N VAL A 243 2.94 -5.71 -11.97
CA VAL A 243 4.21 -6.37 -12.30
C VAL A 243 4.41 -7.58 -11.40
N VAL A 244 4.72 -8.74 -11.99
CA VAL A 244 4.90 -9.98 -11.24
C VAL A 244 6.37 -10.19 -10.88
N VAL A 245 6.66 -10.35 -9.59
CA VAL A 245 8.01 -10.57 -9.05
C VAL A 245 8.07 -11.93 -8.36
N CYS A 246 8.92 -12.81 -8.86
CA CYS A 246 9.12 -14.15 -8.33
C CYS A 246 10.37 -14.20 -7.44
N LEU A 247 10.18 -14.49 -6.15
CA LEU A 247 11.28 -14.48 -5.19
C LEU A 247 12.19 -15.71 -5.35
N ASN A 248 11.75 -16.91 -4.97
CA ASN A 248 12.47 -18.19 -5.16
C ASN A 248 11.74 -19.12 -6.14
N ARG A 249 10.94 -18.56 -7.05
CA ARG A 249 10.10 -19.30 -7.99
C ARG A 249 10.63 -19.13 -9.41
N SER A 250 10.87 -20.24 -10.10
CA SER A 250 11.45 -20.29 -11.44
C SER A 250 10.60 -21.14 -12.38
N ASN A 251 10.48 -20.74 -13.64
CA ASN A 251 9.91 -21.61 -14.67
C ASN A 251 10.84 -22.77 -15.00
N ASN A 252 10.32 -23.99 -14.98
CA ASN A 252 11.13 -25.20 -15.10
C ASN A 252 11.26 -25.73 -16.55
N ASP A 253 10.29 -25.44 -17.41
CA ASP A 253 10.25 -26.00 -18.76
C ASP A 253 11.04 -25.17 -19.81
N GLY A 254 11.49 -23.96 -19.47
CA GLY A 254 12.25 -23.07 -20.36
C GLY A 254 11.52 -22.67 -21.66
N SER A 255 10.24 -23.01 -21.80
CA SER A 255 9.56 -23.14 -23.10
C SER A 255 8.68 -21.94 -23.48
N GLY A 256 8.95 -20.78 -22.85
CA GLY A 256 8.24 -19.51 -23.03
C GLY A 256 6.95 -19.41 -22.20
N GLY A 257 6.62 -18.19 -21.73
CA GLY A 257 5.54 -17.97 -20.76
C GLY A 257 6.05 -17.95 -19.32
N ASP A 258 7.11 -17.18 -19.08
CA ASP A 258 7.56 -16.82 -17.74
C ASP A 258 6.50 -15.91 -17.09
N PRO A 259 5.81 -16.34 -16.02
CA PRO A 259 4.77 -15.54 -15.39
C PRO A 259 5.36 -14.33 -14.66
N CYS A 260 6.67 -14.33 -14.40
CA CYS A 260 7.39 -13.32 -13.64
C CYS A 260 7.99 -12.27 -14.58
N ASP A 261 7.67 -11.00 -14.44
CA ASP A 261 8.44 -9.92 -15.09
C ASP A 261 9.89 -9.92 -14.56
N TYR A 262 10.03 -10.06 -13.24
CA TYR A 262 11.32 -10.11 -12.54
C TYR A 262 11.49 -11.40 -11.73
N GLY A 263 12.74 -11.89 -11.67
CA GLY A 263 13.13 -13.07 -10.90
C GLY A 263 13.48 -14.30 -11.75
N PRO A 264 13.78 -15.45 -11.10
CA PRO A 264 13.84 -15.63 -9.65
C PRO A 264 14.90 -14.75 -8.98
N MET A 265 14.51 -14.03 -7.93
CA MET A 265 15.41 -13.14 -7.16
C MET A 265 16.36 -13.91 -6.21
N TYR A 266 16.04 -15.17 -5.91
CA TYR A 266 16.84 -16.12 -5.12
C TYR A 266 17.01 -17.44 -5.87
N ASN A 267 18.04 -18.21 -5.50
CA ASN A 267 18.14 -19.61 -5.92
C ASN A 267 16.85 -20.36 -5.49
N PRO A 268 16.15 -21.10 -6.39
CA PRO A 268 14.90 -21.79 -6.08
C PRO A 268 14.96 -22.80 -4.92
N HIS A 269 16.15 -23.18 -4.45
CA HIS A 269 16.38 -24.04 -3.30
C HIS A 269 16.34 -23.31 -1.93
N VAL A 270 16.26 -21.98 -1.91
CA VAL A 270 16.09 -21.19 -0.68
C VAL A 270 14.64 -21.28 -0.21
N SER A 271 14.41 -21.67 1.05
CA SER A 271 13.06 -21.77 1.62
C SER A 271 12.38 -20.40 1.69
N ASN A 272 11.05 -20.37 1.59
CA ASN A 272 10.29 -19.11 1.59
C ASN A 272 10.60 -18.21 2.79
N ASP A 273 10.71 -18.77 4.00
CA ASP A 273 11.01 -18.03 5.23
C ASP A 273 12.44 -17.47 5.34
N GLN A 274 13.31 -17.82 4.39
CA GLN A 274 14.64 -17.23 4.21
C GLN A 274 14.70 -16.20 3.07
N THR A 275 13.64 -16.04 2.27
CA THR A 275 13.60 -15.05 1.18
C THR A 275 13.18 -13.67 1.66
N HIS A 276 13.93 -12.65 1.24
CA HIS A 276 13.52 -11.26 1.39
C HIS A 276 12.63 -10.84 0.22
N VAL A 277 11.89 -9.74 0.43
CA VAL A 277 11.24 -9.03 -0.68
C VAL A 277 12.28 -8.21 -1.42
N LEU A 278 12.63 -8.66 -2.64
CA LEU A 278 13.60 -7.99 -3.51
C LEU A 278 12.91 -7.41 -4.75
N LEU A 279 13.21 -6.17 -5.10
CA LEU A 279 12.59 -5.44 -6.21
C LEU A 279 13.61 -4.57 -6.96
N PRO A 280 13.71 -4.64 -8.29
CA PRO A 280 14.43 -3.64 -9.08
C PRO A 280 13.65 -2.33 -9.10
N VAL A 281 14.35 -1.21 -8.90
CA VAL A 281 13.75 0.13 -8.83
C VAL A 281 14.64 1.08 -9.63
N SER A 282 14.10 1.80 -10.60
CA SER A 282 14.88 2.78 -11.36
C SER A 282 14.04 3.95 -11.87
N GLY A 283 14.68 5.06 -12.22
CA GLY A 283 14.00 6.23 -12.76
C GLY A 283 14.88 7.47 -12.86
N GLU A 284 14.32 8.52 -13.45
CA GLU A 284 14.98 9.82 -13.63
C GLU A 284 14.03 10.96 -13.24
N VAL A 285 14.57 12.01 -12.62
CA VAL A 285 13.86 13.26 -12.32
C VAL A 285 14.65 14.43 -12.90
N ASP A 286 13.96 15.28 -13.66
CA ASP A 286 14.43 16.58 -14.11
C ASP A 286 13.86 17.68 -13.20
N TYR A 287 14.72 18.60 -12.80
CA TYR A 287 14.37 19.80 -12.03
C TYR A 287 14.43 21.04 -12.93
N TYR A 288 13.81 22.13 -12.48
CA TYR A 288 13.93 23.44 -13.13
C TYR A 288 15.31 24.07 -12.91
N ASP A 289 15.86 23.85 -11.71
CA ASP A 289 17.07 24.49 -11.21
C ASP A 289 18.16 23.45 -10.92
N GLU A 290 19.38 23.91 -10.69
CA GLU A 290 20.55 23.04 -10.52
C GLU A 290 20.54 22.33 -9.16
N LEU A 291 20.94 21.05 -9.15
CA LEU A 291 21.07 20.26 -7.93
C LEU A 291 22.28 20.73 -7.10
N GLN A 292 22.09 20.89 -5.79
CA GLN A 292 23.17 21.32 -4.88
C GLN A 292 24.37 20.36 -4.88
N ASP A 293 25.56 20.88 -4.63
CA ASP A 293 26.80 20.11 -4.77
C ASP A 293 27.03 19.01 -3.73
N GLY A 294 27.80 18.00 -4.15
CA GLY A 294 28.16 16.84 -3.33
C GLY A 294 26.93 16.10 -2.80
N THR A 295 26.94 15.81 -1.50
CA THR A 295 25.85 15.16 -0.75
C THR A 295 25.00 16.16 0.05
N ALA A 296 25.08 17.47 -0.22
CA ALA A 296 24.42 18.50 0.60
C ALA A 296 22.88 18.41 0.64
N TRP A 297 22.29 17.73 -0.35
CA TRP A 297 20.87 17.40 -0.47
C TRP A 297 20.48 16.10 0.27
N GLN A 298 21.43 15.29 0.72
CA GLN A 298 21.22 14.00 1.39
C GLN A 298 20.90 14.17 2.88
N LYS A 299 19.86 14.96 3.17
CA LYS A 299 19.47 15.34 4.53
C LYS A 299 18.72 14.20 5.23
N GLY A 300 18.97 14.06 6.53
CA GLY A 300 18.20 13.19 7.43
C GLY A 300 17.08 13.95 8.15
N GLY A 301 16.41 13.28 9.10
CA GLY A 301 15.30 13.87 9.85
C GLY A 301 14.03 13.94 9.00
N GLN A 302 13.37 15.11 8.96
CA GLN A 302 12.13 15.31 8.20
C GLN A 302 12.29 15.23 6.67
N ASP A 303 13.51 15.48 6.16
CA ASP A 303 13.78 15.44 4.72
C ASP A 303 14.21 14.03 4.26
N ALA A 304 14.31 13.07 5.19
CA ALA A 304 14.84 11.74 4.94
C ALA A 304 13.99 10.97 3.91
N PRO A 305 14.63 10.24 2.98
CA PRO A 305 13.92 9.45 2.01
C PRO A 305 13.21 8.24 2.64
N VAL A 306 12.16 7.80 1.96
CA VAL A 306 11.42 6.60 2.30
C VAL A 306 11.14 5.77 1.05
N MET A 307 11.35 4.47 1.15
CA MET A 307 10.87 3.51 0.16
C MET A 307 10.10 2.38 0.85
N TRP A 308 8.89 2.12 0.37
CA TRP A 308 7.90 1.22 0.95
C TRP A 308 7.30 0.29 -0.11
N VAL A 309 7.04 -0.96 0.26
CA VAL A 309 6.05 -1.82 -0.40
C VAL A 309 4.91 -2.11 0.58
N MET A 310 3.66 -1.96 0.13
CA MET A 310 2.47 -1.93 0.99
C MET A 310 1.38 -2.87 0.47
N PRO A 311 0.99 -3.92 1.21
CA PRO A 311 -0.02 -4.88 0.76
C PRO A 311 -1.42 -4.29 0.91
N ARG A 312 -2.13 -4.06 -0.21
CA ARG A 312 -3.51 -3.55 -0.17
C ARG A 312 -4.48 -4.43 0.62
N THR A 313 -4.18 -5.73 0.76
CA THR A 313 -5.05 -6.71 1.45
C THR A 313 -4.96 -6.68 2.97
N THR A 314 -3.82 -6.31 3.55
CA THR A 314 -3.63 -6.30 5.01
C THR A 314 -3.34 -4.93 5.58
N GLY A 315 -3.00 -3.95 4.75
CA GLY A 315 -2.49 -2.65 5.21
C GLY A 315 -1.13 -2.77 5.90
N GLY A 316 -0.61 -1.64 6.34
CA GLY A 316 0.79 -1.48 6.72
C GLY A 316 1.71 -1.41 5.49
N GLY A 317 3.01 -1.47 5.76
CA GLY A 317 4.04 -1.54 4.73
C GLY A 317 5.37 -2.05 5.28
N CYS A 318 6.27 -2.41 4.38
CA CYS A 318 7.62 -2.82 4.68
C CYS A 318 8.58 -1.77 4.12
N LYS A 319 9.40 -1.17 4.99
CA LYS A 319 10.41 -0.19 4.59
C LYS A 319 11.63 -0.91 4.01
N LEU A 320 12.29 -0.29 3.04
CA LEU A 320 13.63 -0.67 2.61
C LEU A 320 14.53 -0.97 3.81
N TYR A 321 15.24 -2.08 3.75
CA TYR A 321 16.01 -2.63 4.86
C TYR A 321 17.27 -1.82 5.14
N ALA A 322 17.93 -1.30 4.08
CA ALA A 322 19.09 -0.43 4.20
C ALA A 322 18.80 0.86 5.00
N ASP A 323 17.63 1.49 4.74
CA ASP A 323 17.16 2.71 5.43
C ASP A 323 16.98 2.56 6.94
N LYS A 324 16.94 1.32 7.47
CA LYS A 324 16.84 1.10 8.92
C LYS A 324 18.11 1.55 9.65
N ASN A 325 19.26 1.59 8.96
CA ASN A 325 20.56 1.78 9.61
C ASN A 325 21.52 2.76 8.89
N ASP A 326 21.40 3.01 7.59
CA ASP A 326 22.33 3.90 6.86
C ASP A 326 21.70 4.62 5.64
N LEU A 327 21.53 5.93 5.75
CA LEU A 327 21.09 6.79 4.62
C LEU A 327 22.14 6.91 3.52
N THR A 328 23.43 6.69 3.82
CA THR A 328 24.52 6.73 2.83
C THR A 328 24.33 5.63 1.79
N ALA A 329 23.93 4.43 2.24
CA ALA A 329 23.63 3.30 1.38
C ALA A 329 22.48 3.63 0.41
N PHE A 330 21.37 4.20 0.90
CA PHE A 330 20.26 4.64 0.05
C PHE A 330 20.71 5.62 -1.03
N TRP A 331 21.40 6.69 -0.64
CA TRP A 331 21.78 7.75 -1.57
C TRP A 331 22.90 7.33 -2.53
N SER A 332 23.64 6.26 -2.26
CA SER A 332 24.63 5.69 -3.21
C SER A 332 24.02 5.21 -4.53
N HIS A 333 22.70 4.96 -4.56
CA HIS A 333 21.96 4.59 -5.77
C HIS A 333 21.63 5.78 -6.68
N PHE A 334 21.93 7.03 -6.27
CA PHE A 334 21.56 8.25 -6.98
C PHE A 334 22.77 8.87 -7.70
N THR A 335 22.62 9.14 -9.00
CA THR A 335 23.64 9.77 -9.84
C THR A 335 23.10 11.06 -10.48
N PRO A 336 23.65 12.23 -10.14
CA PRO A 336 23.35 13.47 -10.85
C PRO A 336 23.87 13.44 -12.29
N ALA A 337 23.14 14.09 -13.20
CA ALA A 337 23.46 14.16 -14.62
C ALA A 337 23.16 15.55 -15.19
N ASN A 338 23.80 15.86 -16.33
CA ASN A 338 23.62 17.13 -17.03
C ASN A 338 22.43 17.09 -17.99
N ASP A 339 21.73 18.20 -18.14
CA ASP A 339 20.54 18.40 -18.98
C ASP A 339 20.81 18.46 -20.51
N GLY A 340 22.01 18.10 -20.94
CA GLY A 340 22.49 18.27 -22.32
C GLY A 340 22.97 19.69 -22.66
N LYS A 341 22.73 20.68 -21.79
CA LYS A 341 23.27 22.06 -21.90
C LYS A 341 24.42 22.31 -20.92
N GLY A 342 24.68 21.36 -20.03
CA GLY A 342 25.80 21.38 -19.08
C GLY A 342 25.41 21.73 -17.64
N GLN A 343 24.12 21.96 -17.37
CA GLN A 343 23.62 22.21 -16.00
C GLN A 343 23.20 20.89 -15.35
N ARG A 344 23.51 20.72 -14.06
CA ARG A 344 23.27 19.49 -13.30
C ARG A 344 21.84 19.40 -12.76
N THR A 345 20.84 19.51 -13.64
CA THR A 345 19.41 19.55 -13.26
C THR A 345 18.72 18.20 -13.32
N ARG A 346 19.43 17.10 -13.61
CA ARG A 346 18.87 15.74 -13.67
C ARG A 346 19.42 14.87 -12.55
N LEU A 347 18.55 14.06 -11.94
CA LEU A 347 18.93 13.02 -10.98
C LEU A 347 18.41 11.67 -11.45
N LYS A 348 19.29 10.69 -11.58
CA LYS A 348 18.94 9.30 -11.88
C LYS A 348 19.05 8.45 -10.61
N PHE A 349 18.23 7.42 -10.47
CA PHE A 349 18.38 6.41 -9.41
C PHE A 349 18.25 4.99 -9.95
N SER A 350 18.97 4.03 -9.36
CA SER A 350 18.90 2.62 -9.75
C SER A 350 19.30 1.63 -8.65
N TRP A 351 18.36 0.75 -8.32
CA TRP A 351 18.56 -0.56 -7.71
C TRP A 351 18.40 -1.62 -8.80
N PRO A 352 19.49 -2.04 -9.47
CA PRO A 352 19.43 -2.96 -10.60
C PRO A 352 19.12 -4.40 -10.17
N MET A 353 18.78 -5.29 -11.10
CA MET A 353 18.62 -6.73 -10.84
C MET A 353 19.84 -7.41 -10.14
N SER A 354 21.04 -6.86 -10.30
CA SER A 354 22.26 -7.35 -9.63
C SER A 354 22.42 -6.87 -8.18
N ALA A 355 21.69 -5.84 -7.76
CA ALA A 355 21.66 -5.26 -6.42
C ALA A 355 20.28 -4.62 -6.16
N PRO A 356 19.20 -5.43 -6.08
CA PRO A 356 17.83 -4.94 -5.99
C PRO A 356 17.53 -4.30 -4.63
N ALA A 357 16.47 -3.50 -4.57
CA ALA A 357 15.95 -2.94 -3.34
C ALA A 357 15.41 -4.07 -2.44
N ASP A 358 15.94 -4.17 -1.22
CA ASP A 358 15.61 -5.20 -0.24
C ASP A 358 14.69 -4.64 0.85
N PHE A 359 13.47 -5.16 0.99
CA PHE A 359 12.48 -4.74 2.00
C PHE A 359 12.40 -5.70 3.21
N GLY A 360 13.30 -6.67 3.29
CA GLY A 360 13.44 -7.62 4.40
C GLY A 360 12.65 -8.92 4.26
N LEU A 361 12.90 -9.81 5.22
CA LEU A 361 12.28 -11.13 5.36
C LEU A 361 10.78 -11.05 5.67
N LEU A 362 10.04 -12.12 5.34
CA LEU A 362 8.65 -12.43 5.78
C LEU A 362 7.53 -11.44 5.44
N CYS A 363 7.85 -10.17 5.13
CA CYS A 363 6.93 -9.09 4.78
C CYS A 363 5.74 -9.57 3.93
N TYR A 364 6.07 -10.24 2.82
CA TYR A 364 5.13 -10.70 1.81
C TYR A 364 4.25 -11.89 2.25
N GLN A 365 4.70 -12.71 3.20
CA GLN A 365 4.04 -13.97 3.62
C GLN A 365 2.72 -13.74 4.37
N ILE A 366 2.53 -12.53 4.91
CA ILE A 366 1.37 -12.16 5.72
C ILE A 366 0.18 -11.83 4.82
N ALA A 367 0.43 -11.15 3.70
CA ALA A 367 -0.59 -10.64 2.79
C ALA A 367 -1.26 -11.71 1.90
N GLY A 368 -0.62 -12.87 1.74
CA GLY A 368 -0.99 -13.90 0.76
C GLY A 368 -0.18 -13.83 -0.54
N PRO A 369 -0.25 -14.89 -1.38
CA PRO A 369 0.45 -14.90 -2.65
C PRO A 369 -0.30 -14.01 -3.63
N ASP A 370 0.46 -13.23 -4.41
CA ASP A 370 -0.07 -12.35 -5.44
C ASP A 370 -1.11 -11.33 -4.91
N ALA A 371 -1.04 -11.04 -3.60
CA ALA A 371 -1.47 -9.79 -3.01
C ALA A 371 -1.02 -8.63 -3.91
N VAL A 372 -1.89 -7.64 -4.13
CA VAL A 372 -1.51 -6.43 -4.85
C VAL A 372 -0.80 -5.52 -3.86
N TRP A 373 0.43 -5.15 -4.18
CA TRP A 373 1.26 -4.25 -3.40
C TRP A 373 1.34 -2.90 -4.10
N ASP A 374 1.13 -1.84 -3.33
CA ASP A 374 1.56 -0.51 -3.74
C ASP A 374 3.04 -0.32 -3.45
N PHE A 375 3.75 0.26 -4.40
CA PHE A 375 5.06 0.84 -4.22
C PHE A 375 4.92 2.31 -3.82
N LEU A 376 5.83 2.79 -2.97
CA LEU A 376 6.04 4.21 -2.72
C LEU A 376 7.55 4.45 -2.55
N LEU A 377 8.10 5.35 -3.33
CA LEU A 377 9.41 5.98 -3.12
C LEU A 377 9.16 7.49 -3.03
N SER A 378 9.52 8.10 -1.90
CA SER A 378 9.50 9.55 -1.73
C SER A 378 10.88 10.00 -1.25
N PHE A 379 11.42 11.04 -1.89
CA PHE A 379 12.69 11.63 -1.51
C PHE A 379 12.70 13.14 -1.79
N ASN A 380 13.52 13.85 -1.03
CA ASN A 380 13.64 15.31 -1.11
C ASN A 380 15.06 15.66 -1.59
N VAL A 381 15.20 16.62 -2.49
CA VAL A 381 16.51 17.09 -2.97
C VAL A 381 16.67 18.59 -2.82
N GLY A 382 17.88 19.02 -2.49
CA GLY A 382 18.27 20.42 -2.48
C GLY A 382 18.60 20.93 -3.88
N THR A 383 17.95 22.01 -4.30
CA THR A 383 18.21 22.75 -5.54
C THR A 383 18.71 24.17 -5.26
N GLN A 384 19.26 24.83 -6.27
CA GLN A 384 19.77 26.21 -6.20
C GLN A 384 19.31 27.03 -7.41
N ALA A 385 18.51 28.07 -7.17
CA ALA A 385 18.01 28.98 -8.22
C ALA A 385 19.09 29.95 -8.71
N GLY A 386 19.92 29.49 -9.66
CA GLY A 386 20.86 30.30 -10.43
C GLY A 386 21.79 31.20 -9.60
N ASN A 387 22.13 32.38 -10.16
CA ASN A 387 23.08 33.33 -9.59
C ASN A 387 22.64 33.97 -8.25
N ALA A 388 21.41 33.72 -7.78
CA ALA A 388 20.90 34.27 -6.52
C ALA A 388 21.32 33.46 -5.29
N GLY A 389 21.79 32.21 -5.46
CA GLY A 389 22.27 31.37 -4.35
C GLY A 389 21.19 30.86 -3.38
N ASN A 390 19.91 31.15 -3.65
CA ASN A 390 18.81 30.69 -2.82
C ASN A 390 18.68 29.16 -2.91
N GLN A 391 18.84 28.51 -1.76
CA GLN A 391 18.72 27.07 -1.59
C GLN A 391 17.34 26.69 -1.06
N TYR A 392 16.70 25.72 -1.70
CA TYR A 392 15.43 25.15 -1.27
C TYR A 392 15.37 23.66 -1.58
N THR A 393 14.24 23.03 -1.28
CA THR A 393 14.06 21.59 -1.37
C THR A 393 12.85 21.25 -2.22
N VAL A 394 13.02 20.29 -3.12
CA VAL A 394 11.98 19.78 -4.03
C VAL A 394 11.75 18.30 -3.70
N GLN A 395 10.49 17.91 -3.54
CA GLN A 395 10.10 16.51 -3.37
C GLN A 395 9.90 15.83 -4.72
N ALA A 396 10.15 14.52 -4.76
CA ALA A 396 9.76 13.66 -5.87
C ALA A 396 9.16 12.35 -5.31
N VAL A 397 7.98 11.98 -5.80
CA VAL A 397 7.23 10.79 -5.37
C VAL A 397 7.01 9.84 -6.56
N PHE A 398 7.37 8.58 -6.40
CA PHE A 398 7.01 7.48 -7.31
C PHE A 398 6.07 6.54 -6.55
N THR A 399 4.80 6.42 -6.97
CA THR A 399 3.80 5.60 -6.27
C THR A 399 2.95 4.77 -7.23
N SER A 400 2.48 3.60 -6.81
CA SER A 400 1.54 2.79 -7.60
C SER A 400 0.12 3.34 -7.63
N ASP A 401 -0.23 4.28 -6.74
CA ASP A 401 -1.50 4.99 -6.71
C ASP A 401 -1.37 6.29 -5.90
N SER A 402 -1.94 7.37 -6.43
CA SER A 402 -1.94 8.71 -5.84
C SER A 402 -3.32 9.17 -5.35
N GLY A 403 -4.36 8.34 -5.49
CA GLY A 403 -5.73 8.61 -5.04
C GLY A 403 -6.46 9.71 -5.81
N GLY A 404 -7.33 9.30 -6.74
CA GLY A 404 -8.21 10.18 -7.52
C GLY A 404 -7.93 10.15 -9.02
N SER A 405 -8.51 11.09 -9.77
CA SER A 405 -8.36 11.19 -11.23
C SER A 405 -7.24 12.14 -11.69
N THR A 406 -6.68 12.93 -10.78
CA THR A 406 -5.63 13.93 -11.05
C THR A 406 -4.37 13.59 -10.27
N THR A 407 -3.28 13.32 -10.99
CA THR A 407 -1.95 13.11 -10.42
C THR A 407 -1.34 14.44 -9.93
N PRO A 408 -0.78 14.53 -8.70
CA PRO A 408 -0.04 15.70 -8.23
C PRO A 408 1.20 16.03 -9.09
N ASN A 409 1.74 17.24 -8.95
CA ASN A 409 2.80 17.77 -9.81
C ASN A 409 4.16 17.07 -9.64
N ASP A 410 4.42 16.51 -8.47
CA ASP A 410 5.64 15.81 -8.05
C ASP A 410 5.49 14.28 -8.03
N VAL A 411 4.42 13.76 -8.64
CA VAL A 411 4.12 12.32 -8.67
C VAL A 411 4.33 11.72 -10.06
N ALA A 412 5.17 10.68 -10.11
CA ALA A 412 5.13 9.68 -11.18
C ALA A 412 4.36 8.43 -10.71
N LEU A 413 3.45 7.95 -11.55
CA LEU A 413 2.80 6.67 -11.33
C LEU A 413 3.70 5.52 -11.82
N VAL A 414 3.92 4.54 -10.96
CA VAL A 414 4.51 3.23 -11.33
C VAL A 414 3.42 2.16 -11.33
N TYR A 415 3.73 0.95 -11.80
CA TYR A 415 2.79 -0.16 -11.69
C TYR A 415 2.72 -0.69 -10.24
N PRO A 416 1.57 -1.24 -9.80
CA PRO A 416 1.53 -2.07 -8.60
C PRO A 416 2.33 -3.37 -8.81
N ILE A 417 2.64 -4.06 -7.71
CA ILE A 417 3.51 -5.25 -7.68
C ILE A 417 2.73 -6.45 -7.16
N GLN A 418 3.06 -7.65 -7.65
CA GLN A 418 2.59 -8.93 -7.10
C GLN A 418 3.78 -9.84 -6.78
N PHE A 419 3.75 -10.52 -5.63
CA PHE A 419 4.78 -11.49 -5.23
C PHE A 419 4.23 -12.92 -5.29
N GLN A 420 4.79 -13.73 -6.18
CA GLN A 420 4.33 -15.10 -6.44
C GLN A 420 5.11 -16.12 -5.59
N TYR A 421 4.40 -16.91 -4.76
CA TYR A 421 5.03 -17.93 -3.89
C TYR A 421 4.15 -19.12 -3.47
N GLY A 422 2.85 -19.14 -3.78
CA GLY A 422 1.96 -20.25 -3.43
C GLY A 422 2.17 -21.47 -4.34
N CYS A 423 2.33 -22.66 -3.77
CA CYS A 423 2.62 -23.88 -4.54
C CYS A 423 2.04 -25.14 -3.89
N VAL A 424 2.00 -26.23 -4.65
CA VAL A 424 1.59 -27.58 -4.26
C VAL A 424 2.85 -28.42 -4.00
N ARG A 425 2.82 -29.30 -2.98
CA ARG A 425 3.96 -30.17 -2.65
C ARG A 425 4.22 -31.24 -3.73
N GLU A 426 5.49 -31.55 -4.00
CA GLU A 426 5.92 -32.67 -4.84
C GLU A 426 5.21 -33.99 -4.48
N GLY A 427 4.91 -34.81 -5.49
CA GLY A 427 4.19 -36.07 -5.39
C GLY A 427 2.67 -35.93 -5.29
N THR A 428 2.13 -34.71 -5.20
CA THR A 428 0.67 -34.50 -5.19
C THR A 428 0.07 -34.85 -6.53
N LEU A 429 -0.94 -35.74 -6.52
CA LEU A 429 -1.63 -36.20 -7.73
C LEU A 429 -2.58 -35.14 -8.27
N ILE A 430 -2.38 -34.74 -9.53
CA ILE A 430 -3.24 -33.84 -10.29
C ILE A 430 -4.22 -34.67 -11.12
N THR A 431 -5.49 -34.24 -11.14
CA THR A 431 -6.50 -34.87 -12.01
C THR A 431 -6.38 -34.30 -13.41
N MET A 432 -6.08 -35.17 -14.37
CA MET A 432 -5.90 -34.82 -15.78
C MET A 432 -7.26 -34.69 -16.47
N GLY A 433 -7.29 -34.04 -17.64
CA GLY A 433 -8.53 -33.78 -18.38
C GLY A 433 -9.25 -35.03 -18.92
N ASP A 434 -8.59 -36.19 -18.91
CA ASP A 434 -9.13 -37.52 -19.21
C ASP A 434 -9.59 -38.30 -17.97
N GLY A 435 -9.51 -37.69 -16.78
CA GLY A 435 -9.82 -38.31 -15.49
C GLY A 435 -8.68 -39.14 -14.89
N THR A 436 -7.55 -39.32 -15.58
CA THR A 436 -6.37 -39.98 -15.01
C THR A 436 -5.70 -39.10 -13.94
N ARG A 437 -4.73 -39.65 -13.22
CA ARG A 437 -3.96 -38.92 -12.20
C ARG A 437 -2.47 -38.93 -12.55
N LYS A 438 -1.86 -37.74 -12.60
CA LYS A 438 -0.41 -37.56 -12.82
C LYS A 438 0.16 -36.77 -11.63
N PRO A 439 1.31 -37.17 -11.03
CA PRO A 439 1.91 -36.36 -9.97
C PRO A 439 2.43 -35.03 -10.55
N ILE A 440 2.33 -33.94 -9.76
CA ILE A 440 2.49 -32.57 -10.27
C ILE A 440 3.87 -32.32 -10.90
N GLU A 441 4.94 -32.97 -10.42
CA GLU A 441 6.28 -32.85 -10.98
C GLU A 441 6.45 -33.44 -12.39
N GLN A 442 5.46 -34.19 -12.88
CA GLN A 442 5.41 -34.74 -14.24
C GLN A 442 4.43 -33.99 -15.14
N VAL A 443 3.66 -33.03 -14.61
CA VAL A 443 2.79 -32.15 -15.40
C VAL A 443 3.67 -31.13 -16.12
N LYS A 444 3.39 -30.89 -17.42
CA LYS A 444 4.19 -30.03 -18.30
C LYS A 444 3.32 -29.08 -19.09
N LYS A 445 3.93 -28.01 -19.63
CA LYS A 445 3.29 -27.15 -20.64
C LYS A 445 2.67 -27.99 -21.76
N GLY A 446 1.43 -27.66 -22.10
CA GLY A 446 0.64 -28.36 -23.11
C GLY A 446 -0.16 -29.55 -22.61
N ASP A 447 0.08 -30.06 -21.39
CA ASP A 447 -0.81 -31.03 -20.75
C ASP A 447 -2.22 -30.44 -20.55
N VAL A 448 -3.21 -31.32 -20.43
CA VAL A 448 -4.61 -30.96 -20.19
C VAL A 448 -5.03 -31.47 -18.82
N VAL A 449 -5.47 -30.58 -17.94
CA VAL A 449 -5.95 -30.89 -16.58
C VAL A 449 -7.45 -30.71 -16.47
N LEU A 450 -8.06 -31.36 -15.46
CA LEU A 450 -9.46 -31.15 -15.12
C LEU A 450 -9.60 -29.83 -14.36
N GLY A 451 -10.42 -28.93 -14.89
CA GLY A 451 -10.68 -27.59 -14.36
C GLY A 451 -12.10 -27.42 -13.81
N LYS A 452 -12.55 -26.17 -13.72
CA LYS A 452 -13.83 -25.80 -13.09
C LYS A 452 -15.01 -26.55 -13.72
N GLY A 453 -15.89 -27.08 -12.88
CA GLY A 453 -17.13 -27.73 -13.35
C GLY A 453 -16.92 -29.02 -14.16
N GLY A 454 -15.69 -29.56 -14.21
CA GLY A 454 -15.34 -30.70 -15.06
C GLY A 454 -14.90 -30.31 -16.48
N GLU A 455 -14.73 -29.02 -16.79
CA GLU A 455 -14.16 -28.57 -18.05
C GLU A 455 -12.66 -28.89 -18.15
N GLN A 456 -12.11 -28.88 -19.37
CA GLN A 456 -10.69 -29.09 -19.61
C GLN A 456 -9.93 -27.75 -19.67
N ALA A 457 -8.79 -27.68 -18.98
CA ALA A 457 -7.86 -26.56 -18.99
C ALA A 457 -6.49 -27.02 -19.50
N ARG A 458 -5.82 -26.18 -20.29
CA ARG A 458 -4.47 -26.46 -20.80
C ARG A 458 -3.43 -25.79 -19.91
N VAL A 459 -2.31 -26.48 -19.66
CA VAL A 459 -1.18 -25.92 -18.91
C VAL A 459 -0.37 -25.01 -19.82
N ALA A 460 -0.36 -23.71 -19.51
CA ALA A 460 0.39 -22.69 -20.24
C ALA A 460 1.89 -22.66 -19.87
N SER A 461 2.20 -22.84 -18.58
CA SER A 461 3.56 -22.97 -18.06
C SER A 461 3.59 -23.63 -16.67
N THR A 462 4.78 -24.03 -16.23
CA THR A 462 5.00 -24.67 -14.93
C THR A 462 6.05 -23.92 -14.11
N THR A 463 5.72 -23.62 -12.86
CA THR A 463 6.58 -22.90 -11.91
C THR A 463 7.05 -23.87 -10.82
N ILE A 464 8.34 -23.84 -10.50
CA ILE A 464 8.96 -24.60 -9.41
C ILE A 464 9.57 -23.66 -8.38
N GLY A 465 9.53 -24.07 -7.12
CA GLY A 465 10.45 -23.60 -6.09
C GLY A 465 10.69 -24.70 -5.07
N THR A 466 11.11 -24.30 -3.87
CA THR A 466 11.13 -25.19 -2.70
C THR A 466 10.44 -24.54 -1.50
N ASP A 467 9.98 -25.36 -0.56
CA ASP A 467 9.37 -24.92 0.70
C ASP A 467 9.54 -26.00 1.79
N GLU A 468 9.50 -25.57 3.04
CA GLU A 468 9.58 -26.43 4.23
C GLU A 468 8.24 -26.51 4.97
N LYS A 469 7.37 -25.50 4.80
CA LYS A 469 6.12 -25.36 5.58
C LYS A 469 4.92 -25.73 4.70
N PHE A 470 4.07 -26.61 5.23
CA PHE A 470 2.92 -27.15 4.50
C PHE A 470 1.67 -27.24 5.37
N TYR A 471 0.51 -27.05 4.75
CA TYR A 471 -0.80 -27.34 5.32
C TYR A 471 -1.39 -28.54 4.58
N GLN A 472 -1.66 -29.61 5.33
CA GLN A 472 -2.32 -30.81 4.83
C GLN A 472 -3.82 -30.71 5.11
N ILE A 473 -4.60 -30.47 4.06
CA ILE A 473 -6.07 -30.43 4.10
C ILE A 473 -6.58 -31.84 3.80
N VAL A 474 -7.44 -32.34 4.68
CA VAL A 474 -8.12 -33.64 4.56
C VAL A 474 -9.63 -33.40 4.62
N ASP A 475 -10.37 -33.98 3.68
CA ASP A 475 -11.83 -33.88 3.62
C ASP A 475 -12.55 -35.17 4.08
N SER A 476 -13.88 -35.08 4.22
CA SER A 476 -14.75 -36.18 4.63
C SER A 476 -14.85 -37.34 3.63
N GLY A 477 -14.41 -37.14 2.38
CA GLY A 477 -14.32 -38.17 1.35
C GLY A 477 -12.95 -38.87 1.32
N GLY A 478 -12.00 -38.45 2.19
CA GLY A 478 -10.64 -38.97 2.22
C GLY A 478 -9.69 -38.30 1.22
N ASN A 479 -10.13 -37.28 0.48
CA ASN A 479 -9.22 -36.50 -0.37
C ASN A 479 -8.21 -35.77 0.51
N THR A 480 -6.96 -35.70 0.06
CA THR A 480 -5.84 -35.16 0.84
C THR A 480 -4.91 -34.38 -0.09
N VAL A 481 -4.70 -33.10 0.23
CA VAL A 481 -3.80 -32.21 -0.51
C VAL A 481 -2.82 -31.53 0.45
N SER A 482 -1.56 -31.39 0.01
CA SER A 482 -0.50 -30.74 0.78
C SER A 482 -0.01 -29.50 0.05
N LEU A 483 -0.23 -28.34 0.66
CA LEU A 483 -0.06 -27.03 0.04
C LEU A 483 0.87 -26.13 0.85
N THR A 484 1.59 -25.20 0.22
CA THR A 484 2.27 -24.13 0.98
C THR A 484 1.21 -23.23 1.64
N PRO A 485 1.51 -22.53 2.77
CA PRO A 485 0.50 -21.88 3.61
C PRO A 485 -0.41 -20.88 2.88
N ALA A 486 0.15 -20.28 1.83
CA ALA A 486 -0.44 -19.23 1.02
C ALA A 486 -1.36 -19.74 -0.10
N HIS A 487 -1.22 -21.00 -0.53
CA HIS A 487 -1.84 -21.49 -1.77
C HIS A 487 -3.38 -21.42 -1.73
N PRO A 488 -4.04 -20.99 -2.81
CA PRO A 488 -5.46 -20.68 -2.85
C PRO A 488 -6.34 -21.93 -2.94
N VAL A 489 -7.34 -21.99 -2.07
CA VAL A 489 -8.33 -23.07 -1.99
C VAL A 489 -9.73 -22.47 -2.14
N PRO A 490 -10.45 -22.76 -3.24
CA PRO A 490 -11.86 -22.40 -3.39
C PRO A 490 -12.72 -23.12 -2.34
N THR A 491 -13.43 -22.36 -1.51
CA THR A 491 -14.39 -22.89 -0.53
C THR A 491 -15.76 -22.24 -0.68
N ARG A 492 -16.77 -22.77 0.02
CA ARG A 492 -18.10 -22.13 0.11
C ARG A 492 -18.09 -20.75 0.78
N ARG A 493 -17.08 -20.42 1.60
CA ARG A 493 -16.89 -19.06 2.15
C ARG A 493 -16.19 -18.10 1.17
N GLY A 494 -15.76 -18.62 0.03
CA GLY A 494 -14.93 -17.93 -0.97
C GLY A 494 -13.54 -18.55 -1.07
N MET A 495 -12.65 -17.87 -1.79
CA MET A 495 -11.23 -18.24 -1.83
C MET A 495 -10.60 -18.04 -0.44
N LEU A 496 -9.87 -19.04 0.04
CA LEU A 496 -9.06 -18.97 1.26
C LEU A 496 -7.61 -19.35 0.94
N GLN A 497 -6.65 -18.90 1.75
CA GLN A 497 -5.31 -19.49 1.74
C GLN A 497 -5.35 -20.85 2.44
N ALA A 498 -4.48 -21.78 2.08
CA ALA A 498 -4.41 -23.11 2.69
C ALA A 498 -4.29 -23.07 4.23
N LYS A 499 -3.60 -22.07 4.79
CA LYS A 499 -3.50 -21.84 6.24
C LYS A 499 -4.81 -21.40 6.91
N ASP A 500 -5.72 -20.79 6.16
CA ASP A 500 -6.96 -20.17 6.66
C ASP A 500 -8.20 -21.07 6.49
N VAL A 501 -8.06 -22.19 5.78
CA VAL A 501 -9.06 -23.27 5.70
C VAL A 501 -9.21 -23.94 7.06
N ARG A 502 -10.45 -24.17 7.51
CA ARG A 502 -10.76 -24.73 8.83
C ARG A 502 -11.57 -26.01 8.72
N SER A 503 -11.52 -26.84 9.77
CA SER A 503 -12.46 -27.96 9.90
C SER A 503 -13.90 -27.43 9.88
N GLY A 504 -14.78 -28.08 9.11
CA GLY A 504 -16.13 -27.62 8.82
C GLY A 504 -16.27 -26.76 7.55
N ASP A 505 -15.18 -26.25 6.94
CA ASP A 505 -15.26 -25.58 5.64
C ASP A 505 -15.65 -26.56 4.53
N THR A 506 -16.41 -26.10 3.54
CA THR A 506 -16.77 -26.92 2.36
C THR A 506 -15.84 -26.61 1.20
N VAL A 507 -15.13 -27.63 0.70
CA VAL A 507 -14.29 -27.59 -0.51
C VAL A 507 -15.00 -28.29 -1.69
N PHE A 508 -14.50 -28.06 -2.90
CA PHE A 508 -14.99 -28.70 -4.13
C PHE A 508 -14.07 -29.86 -4.55
N THR A 509 -14.64 -30.92 -5.09
CA THR A 509 -13.94 -32.19 -5.37
C THR A 509 -13.97 -32.57 -6.85
N SER A 510 -13.01 -33.39 -7.29
CA SER A 510 -12.78 -33.74 -8.70
C SER A 510 -13.90 -34.56 -9.35
N ASP A 511 -14.78 -35.14 -8.53
CA ASP A 511 -16.01 -35.84 -8.93
C ASP A 511 -17.19 -34.90 -9.23
N GLY A 512 -16.96 -33.58 -9.23
CA GLY A 512 -18.02 -32.55 -9.34
C GLY A 512 -18.76 -32.28 -8.03
N GLY A 513 -18.36 -32.94 -6.94
CA GLY A 513 -18.98 -32.87 -5.64
C GLY A 513 -18.53 -31.70 -4.75
N LYS A 514 -18.93 -31.81 -3.49
CA LYS A 514 -18.53 -30.94 -2.37
C LYS A 514 -18.25 -31.83 -1.17
N SER A 515 -17.19 -31.51 -0.44
CA SER A 515 -16.78 -32.28 0.73
C SER A 515 -16.45 -31.34 1.90
N THR A 516 -16.63 -31.83 3.12
CA THR A 516 -16.35 -31.06 4.34
C THR A 516 -14.93 -31.32 4.78
N VAL A 517 -14.15 -30.27 5.00
CA VAL A 517 -12.80 -30.38 5.58
C VAL A 517 -12.95 -30.94 6.99
N VAL A 518 -12.31 -32.09 7.26
CA VAL A 518 -12.29 -32.70 8.59
C VAL A 518 -11.04 -32.30 9.36
N ALA A 519 -9.92 -32.09 8.66
CA ALA A 519 -8.68 -31.61 9.26
C ALA A 519 -7.91 -30.66 8.33
N ASN A 520 -7.26 -29.67 8.91
CA ASN A 520 -6.20 -28.91 8.27
C ASN A 520 -5.00 -28.90 9.23
N LYS A 521 -3.90 -29.55 8.86
CA LYS A 521 -2.74 -29.74 9.74
C LYS A 521 -1.52 -29.00 9.20
N ALA A 522 -1.03 -28.04 9.97
CA ALA A 522 0.29 -27.47 9.76
C ALA A 522 1.37 -28.56 9.95
N SER A 523 2.36 -28.57 9.07
CA SER A 523 3.47 -29.51 9.08
C SER A 523 4.73 -28.83 8.54
N SER A 524 5.89 -29.27 9.00
CA SER A 524 7.19 -28.82 8.51
C SER A 524 8.01 -30.03 8.07
N SER A 525 8.72 -29.91 6.96
CA SER A 525 9.71 -30.90 6.52
C SER A 525 11.07 -30.56 7.12
N ALA A 526 11.86 -31.58 7.48
CA ALA A 526 13.21 -31.38 8.06
C ALA A 526 14.26 -30.88 7.04
N SER A 527 13.86 -30.80 5.77
CA SER A 527 14.64 -30.27 4.65
C SER A 527 13.67 -29.70 3.62
N SER A 528 14.06 -28.63 2.93
CA SER A 528 13.31 -28.04 1.82
C SER A 528 12.87 -29.07 0.77
N VAL A 529 11.57 -29.11 0.47
CA VAL A 529 10.93 -30.03 -0.48
C VAL A 529 10.57 -29.25 -1.74
N ARG A 530 10.65 -29.86 -2.92
CA ARG A 530 10.21 -29.19 -4.15
C ARG A 530 8.71 -28.93 -4.12
N VAL A 531 8.34 -27.79 -4.65
CA VAL A 531 6.95 -27.36 -4.79
C VAL A 531 6.72 -26.84 -6.20
N TYR A 532 5.52 -27.10 -6.70
CA TYR A 532 5.14 -26.89 -8.09
C TYR A 532 3.86 -26.07 -8.16
N ASN A 533 3.69 -25.28 -9.21
CA ASN A 533 2.40 -24.73 -9.56
C ASN A 533 2.24 -24.63 -11.08
N LEU A 534 0.99 -24.52 -11.52
CA LEU A 534 0.60 -24.46 -12.92
C LEU A 534 0.11 -23.04 -13.23
N ALA A 535 0.37 -22.55 -14.44
CA ALA A 535 -0.44 -21.49 -15.04
C ALA A 535 -1.37 -22.13 -16.06
N LEU A 536 -2.66 -21.81 -16.02
CA LEU A 536 -3.68 -22.41 -16.87
C LEU A 536 -4.20 -21.43 -17.93
N GLU A 537 -4.58 -22.00 -19.07
CA GLU A 537 -5.26 -21.32 -20.17
C GLU A 537 -6.43 -22.16 -20.68
N THR A 538 -7.33 -21.53 -21.42
CA THR A 538 -8.38 -22.22 -22.17
C THR A 538 -7.77 -23.16 -23.20
N MET A 539 -8.51 -24.18 -23.63
CA MET A 539 -8.08 -25.14 -24.68
C MET A 539 -7.67 -24.49 -26.01
N HIS A 540 -8.02 -23.22 -26.24
CA HIS A 540 -7.65 -22.44 -27.42
C HIS A 540 -6.38 -21.58 -27.25
N GLY A 541 -5.63 -21.76 -26.16
CA GLY A 541 -4.41 -20.99 -25.89
C GLY A 541 -4.66 -19.53 -25.52
N ARG A 542 -5.77 -19.27 -24.80
CA ARG A 542 -6.18 -17.92 -24.39
C ARG A 542 -6.43 -17.86 -22.87
N PRO A 543 -6.20 -16.71 -22.21
CA PRO A 543 -6.60 -16.51 -20.82
C PRO A 543 -8.09 -16.81 -20.59
N PHE A 544 -8.44 -17.24 -19.38
CA PHE A 544 -9.83 -17.39 -18.97
C PHE A 544 -10.55 -16.03 -18.91
N ALA A 545 -11.82 -15.98 -19.30
CA ALA A 545 -12.63 -14.76 -19.26
C ALA A 545 -12.79 -14.21 -17.83
N HIS A 546 -12.87 -15.10 -16.84
CA HIS A 546 -12.70 -14.75 -15.44
C HIS A 546 -11.48 -15.49 -14.88
N PRO A 547 -10.52 -14.80 -14.24
CA PRO A 547 -9.39 -15.47 -13.59
C PRO A 547 -9.82 -16.53 -12.57
N GLN A 548 -11.04 -16.43 -12.02
CA GLN A 548 -11.63 -17.35 -11.05
C GLN A 548 -12.06 -18.72 -11.62
N ASP A 549 -11.78 -18.95 -12.89
CA ASP A 549 -12.00 -20.21 -13.58
C ASP A 549 -10.68 -21.00 -13.76
N ALA A 550 -9.53 -20.37 -13.48
CA ALA A 550 -8.19 -20.97 -13.53
C ALA A 550 -7.90 -21.85 -12.30
N VAL A 551 -8.68 -22.92 -12.14
CA VAL A 551 -8.53 -23.94 -11.09
C VAL A 551 -8.12 -25.29 -11.68
N PHE A 552 -7.51 -26.13 -10.86
CA PHE A 552 -7.28 -27.55 -11.13
C PHE A 552 -7.54 -28.38 -9.86
N TYR A 553 -7.58 -29.70 -9.99
CA TYR A 553 -7.74 -30.59 -8.82
C TYR A 553 -6.43 -31.25 -8.44
N ALA A 554 -5.99 -31.00 -7.20
CA ALA A 554 -4.79 -31.56 -6.58
C ALA A 554 -5.19 -32.39 -5.35
N GLY A 555 -4.77 -33.65 -5.28
CA GLY A 555 -5.12 -34.55 -4.19
C GLY A 555 -6.63 -34.88 -4.10
N GLY A 556 -7.40 -34.62 -5.16
CA GLY A 556 -8.86 -34.71 -5.21
C GLY A 556 -9.61 -33.42 -4.85
N VAL A 557 -8.91 -32.41 -4.32
CA VAL A 557 -9.46 -31.12 -3.90
C VAL A 557 -9.19 -30.05 -4.96
N MET A 558 -10.17 -29.19 -5.24
CA MET A 558 -9.99 -28.04 -6.13
C MET A 558 -9.03 -27.02 -5.49
N VAL A 559 -8.05 -26.56 -6.27
CA VAL A 559 -7.07 -25.54 -5.89
C VAL A 559 -6.88 -24.54 -7.04
N GLY A 560 -6.33 -23.37 -6.71
CA GLY A 560 -6.06 -22.33 -7.70
C GLY A 560 -4.71 -22.45 -8.38
N ASP A 561 -4.66 -22.09 -9.67
CA ASP A 561 -3.42 -21.94 -10.44
C ASP A 561 -2.62 -20.70 -10.01
N ASN A 562 -1.53 -20.40 -10.73
CA ASN A 562 -0.74 -19.18 -10.57
C ASN A 562 -1.58 -17.89 -10.66
N LYS A 563 -2.56 -17.81 -11.57
CA LYS A 563 -3.39 -16.61 -11.78
C LYS A 563 -4.52 -16.48 -10.75
N MET A 564 -4.97 -17.60 -10.19
CA MET A 564 -5.94 -17.66 -9.10
C MET A 564 -5.42 -17.06 -7.80
N GLN A 565 -4.10 -17.11 -7.57
CA GLN A 565 -3.46 -16.55 -6.36
C GLN A 565 -3.82 -15.07 -6.19
N GLY A 566 -3.79 -14.29 -7.28
CA GLY A 566 -4.20 -12.89 -7.31
C GLY A 566 -5.69 -12.59 -7.12
N ILE A 567 -6.55 -13.58 -6.84
CA ILE A 567 -7.98 -13.37 -6.58
C ILE A 567 -8.29 -13.10 -5.11
N LEU A 568 -7.47 -13.59 -4.18
CA LEU A 568 -7.57 -13.20 -2.77
C LEU A 568 -7.48 -11.66 -2.64
N SER A 569 -6.58 -11.06 -3.42
CA SER A 569 -6.42 -9.62 -3.63
C SER A 569 -7.69 -8.96 -4.17
N ARG A 570 -8.27 -9.50 -5.25
CA ARG A 570 -9.48 -8.95 -5.90
C ARG A 570 -10.73 -9.06 -5.03
N LYS A 571 -10.89 -10.09 -4.18
CA LYS A 571 -12.06 -10.15 -3.30
C LYS A 571 -12.00 -9.07 -2.21
N ALA A 572 -10.85 -8.91 -1.55
CA ALA A 572 -10.63 -7.84 -0.59
C ALA A 572 -10.80 -6.45 -1.23
N LEU A 573 -10.16 -6.20 -2.38
CA LEU A 573 -10.29 -4.95 -3.12
C LEU A 573 -11.73 -4.67 -3.57
N SER A 574 -12.42 -5.66 -4.14
CA SER A 574 -13.81 -5.46 -4.60
C SER A 574 -14.83 -5.34 -3.46
N GLU A 575 -14.51 -5.76 -2.24
CA GLU A 575 -15.34 -5.50 -1.05
C GLU A 575 -15.13 -4.06 -0.56
N ILE A 576 -13.90 -3.53 -0.61
CA ILE A 576 -13.57 -2.11 -0.39
C ILE A 576 -14.22 -1.22 -1.48
N GLU A 577 -14.06 -1.56 -2.76
CA GLU A 577 -14.59 -0.80 -3.89
C GLU A 577 -16.13 -0.89 -4.02
N ARG A 578 -16.76 -1.99 -3.60
CA ARG A 578 -18.23 -2.05 -3.55
C ARG A 578 -18.82 -1.22 -2.41
N GLY A 579 -18.08 -0.96 -1.33
CA GLY A 579 -18.42 0.09 -0.37
C GLY A 579 -18.53 1.45 -1.06
N ARG A 580 -17.47 1.84 -1.77
CA ARG A 580 -17.38 3.06 -2.60
C ARG A 580 -18.59 3.28 -3.53
N VAL A 581 -18.97 2.25 -4.29
CA VAL A 581 -20.03 2.38 -5.32
C VAL A 581 -21.44 2.26 -4.73
N ALA A 582 -21.63 1.51 -3.63
CA ALA A 582 -22.94 1.37 -2.99
C ALA A 582 -23.43 2.67 -2.33
N GLU A 583 -22.52 3.55 -1.89
CA GLU A 583 -22.88 4.83 -1.27
C GLU A 583 -23.09 5.96 -2.29
N SER A 584 -22.31 6.00 -3.39
CA SER A 584 -22.59 6.96 -4.47
C SER A 584 -23.99 6.76 -5.07
N GLY A 585 -24.42 5.49 -5.22
CA GLY A 585 -25.77 5.13 -5.68
C GLY A 585 -26.89 5.24 -4.63
N ARG A 586 -26.58 5.46 -3.34
CA ARG A 586 -27.59 5.66 -2.26
C ARG A 586 -27.84 7.14 -1.93
N SER A 587 -27.08 8.06 -2.52
CA SER A 587 -27.30 9.50 -2.37
C SER A 587 -28.46 10.07 -3.20
N THR A 588 -29.12 9.24 -4.02
CA THR A 588 -30.23 9.63 -4.90
C THR A 588 -31.42 8.66 -4.80
N ASN A 589 -32.27 8.86 -3.79
CA ASN A 589 -33.72 8.57 -3.79
C ASN A 589 -34.39 9.22 -2.57
#